data_AF-A0A7S3U5P1-F1
#
_entry.id   AF-A0A7S3U5P1-F1
#
_cell.length_a   1.000
_cell.length_b   1.000
_cell.length_c   1.000
_cell.angle_alpha   90.00
_cell.angle_beta   90.00
_cell.angle_gamma   90.00
#
_symmetry.space_group_name_H-M   'P 1'
#
loop_
_entity.id
_entity.type
_entity.pdbx_description
1 polymer ?
#
loop_
_entity_poly.entity_id
_entity_poly.type
_entity_poly.pdbx_seq_one_letter_code
_entity_poly.pdbx_strand_id
1 'polypeptide(L)'
;AELRRTQAMTDFGNGTPYGDPNWYTGSYHSVYYKKTHEDWRKRCRDYVERDVLPNVSEWEVNKKIPKDAYMKCYEAGLLPCVVGATSGAYDLVPANAPEEFDYFHE
;
A
#
# COMPACT_ATOMS: atom_id res chain seq x y z
N ALA A 1 -9.59 8.63 -29.48
CA ALA A 1 -9.05 8.03 -28.25
C ALA A 1 -10.04 8.31 -27.15
N GLU A 2 -10.81 7.29 -26.75
CA GLU A 2 -11.85 7.43 -25.75
C GLU A 2 -11.17 7.53 -24.39
N LEU A 3 -11.23 8.70 -23.76
CA LEU A 3 -10.85 8.88 -22.36
C LEU A 3 -11.78 7.98 -21.54
N ARG A 4 -11.32 6.77 -21.22
CA ARG A 4 -11.95 5.93 -20.20
C ARG A 4 -12.05 6.79 -18.95
N ARG A 5 -13.26 7.25 -18.63
CA ARG A 5 -13.56 7.82 -17.32
C ARG A 5 -13.22 6.72 -16.31
N THR A 6 -12.10 6.87 -15.62
CA THR A 6 -11.77 6.08 -14.45
C THR A 6 -12.94 6.21 -13.48
N GLN A 7 -13.39 5.07 -12.94
CA GLN A 7 -14.38 5.05 -11.86
C GLN A 7 -13.96 6.05 -10.78
N ALA A 8 -14.92 6.81 -10.27
CA ALA A 8 -14.66 7.74 -9.18
C ALA A 8 -14.08 6.96 -7.99
N MET A 9 -12.89 7.37 -7.55
CA MET A 9 -12.23 6.80 -6.38
C MET A 9 -13.12 6.98 -5.15
N THR A 10 -13.23 5.94 -4.32
CA THR A 10 -14.03 6.01 -3.08
C THR A 10 -13.29 6.79 -2.01
N ASP A 11 -14.01 7.59 -1.23
CA ASP A 11 -13.44 8.28 -0.07
C ASP A 11 -12.73 7.30 0.87
N PHE A 12 -11.55 7.69 1.36
CA PHE A 12 -10.77 6.89 2.31
C PHE A 12 -10.05 7.78 3.34
N GLY A 13 -9.61 7.17 4.45
CA GLY A 13 -8.96 7.89 5.54
C GLY A 13 -9.97 8.62 6.41
N ASN A 14 -9.47 9.56 7.22
CA ASN A 14 -10.29 10.29 8.19
C ASN A 14 -10.72 11.67 7.67
N GLY A 15 -10.29 12.05 6.46
CA GLY A 15 -10.48 13.38 5.90
C GLY A 15 -9.76 14.46 6.71
N THR A 16 -8.69 14.10 7.42
CA THR A 16 -7.97 15.06 8.28
C THR A 16 -7.13 15.98 7.41
N PRO A 17 -7.30 17.32 7.48
CA PRO A 17 -6.49 18.24 6.70
C PRO A 17 -4.99 17.98 6.91
N TYR A 18 -4.24 17.79 5.83
CA TYR A 18 -2.81 17.43 5.82
C TYR A 18 -2.45 16.07 6.46
N GLY A 19 -3.41 15.34 7.02
CA GLY A 19 -3.22 13.98 7.56
C GLY A 19 -3.48 12.89 6.53
N ASP A 20 -4.36 13.16 5.56
CA ASP A 20 -4.69 12.25 4.46
C ASP A 20 -4.25 12.85 3.10
N PRO A 21 -3.71 12.03 2.18
CA PRO A 21 -3.42 12.47 0.82
C PRO A 21 -4.67 12.98 0.09
N ASN A 22 -4.53 14.02 -0.75
CA ASN A 22 -5.66 14.59 -1.48
C ASN A 22 -6.43 13.57 -2.33
N TRP A 23 -5.74 12.57 -2.89
CA TRP A 23 -6.32 11.51 -3.73
C TRP A 23 -7.20 10.52 -2.95
N TYR A 24 -7.22 10.58 -1.62
CA TYR A 24 -8.17 9.82 -0.80
C TYR A 24 -9.58 10.37 -0.86
N THR A 25 -9.76 11.60 -1.35
CA THR A 25 -11.08 12.21 -1.47
C THR A 25 -11.61 11.97 -2.88
N GLY A 26 -12.84 11.48 -3.00
CA GLY A 26 -13.53 11.22 -4.26
C GLY A 26 -13.80 12.49 -5.07
N SER A 27 -13.59 13.67 -4.49
CA SER A 27 -13.64 14.95 -5.17
C SER A 27 -12.35 15.30 -5.93
N TYR A 28 -11.24 14.58 -5.70
CA TYR A 28 -9.95 14.84 -6.34
C TYR A 28 -9.42 13.60 -7.07
N HIS A 29 -9.61 13.57 -8.40
CA HIS A 29 -9.11 12.49 -9.25
C HIS A 29 -7.73 12.83 -9.83
N SER A 30 -6.71 12.08 -9.42
CA SER A 30 -5.39 12.13 -10.04
C SER A 30 -5.37 11.32 -11.33
N VAL A 31 -4.70 11.83 -12.37
CA VAL A 31 -4.48 11.09 -13.63
C VAL A 31 -3.52 9.91 -13.48
N TYR A 32 -2.80 9.85 -12.35
CA TYR A 32 -1.81 8.81 -12.06
C TYR A 32 -2.38 7.64 -11.25
N TYR A 33 -3.42 7.88 -10.43
CA TYR A 33 -3.97 6.85 -9.56
C TYR A 33 -5.18 6.17 -10.21
N LYS A 34 -5.19 4.84 -10.14
CA LYS A 34 -6.25 3.96 -10.66
C LYS A 34 -6.76 3.04 -9.55
N LYS A 35 -7.78 2.23 -9.87
CA LYS A 35 -8.31 1.19 -8.98
C LYS A 35 -7.23 0.27 -8.41
N THR A 36 -6.23 -0.10 -9.23
CA THR A 36 -5.09 -0.94 -8.80
C THR A 36 -4.29 -0.33 -7.64
N HIS A 37 -4.19 1.00 -7.59
CA HIS A 37 -3.48 1.72 -6.54
C HIS A 37 -4.30 1.73 -5.24
N GLU A 38 -5.62 1.81 -5.34
CA GLU A 38 -6.51 1.67 -4.17
C GLU A 38 -6.45 0.28 -3.58
N ASP A 39 -6.45 -0.75 -4.44
CA ASP A 39 -6.36 -2.14 -3.98
C ASP A 39 -5.01 -2.41 -3.32
N TRP A 40 -3.95 -1.85 -3.88
CA TRP A 40 -2.63 -1.89 -3.27
C TRP A 40 -2.60 -1.18 -1.91
N ARG A 41 -3.09 0.06 -1.83
CA ARG A 41 -3.22 0.79 -0.58
C ARG A 41 -4.01 0.00 0.45
N LYS A 42 -5.13 -0.63 0.05
CA LYS A 42 -5.96 -1.44 0.93
C LYS A 42 -5.17 -2.64 1.47
N ARG A 43 -4.43 -3.35 0.61
CA ARG A 43 -3.55 -4.45 1.04
C ARG A 43 -2.53 -3.97 2.08
N CYS A 44 -1.90 -2.82 1.86
CA CYS A 44 -0.96 -2.23 2.83
C CYS A 44 -1.64 -1.89 4.16
N ARG A 45 -2.81 -1.23 4.11
CA ARG A 45 -3.60 -0.88 5.30
C ARG A 45 -3.99 -2.12 6.11
N ASP A 46 -4.55 -3.11 5.43
CA ASP A 46 -5.01 -4.36 6.05
C ASP A 46 -3.85 -5.10 6.76
N TYR A 47 -2.66 -5.15 6.14
CA TYR A 47 -1.47 -5.72 6.77
C TYR A 47 -1.03 -4.95 8.01
N VAL A 48 -0.95 -3.62 7.92
CA VAL A 48 -0.53 -2.79 9.06
C VAL A 48 -1.52 -2.93 10.22
N GLU A 49 -2.81 -2.86 9.96
CA GLU A 49 -3.84 -2.97 11.00
C GLU A 49 -3.87 -4.34 11.67
N ARG A 50 -3.67 -5.41 10.91
CA ARG A 50 -3.72 -6.78 11.43
C ARG A 50 -2.41 -7.21 12.11
N ASP A 51 -1.27 -6.97 11.47
CA ASP A 51 0.01 -7.58 11.84
C ASP A 51 0.96 -6.63 12.58
N VAL A 52 0.81 -5.32 12.37
CA VAL A 52 1.73 -4.31 12.96
C VAL A 52 1.10 -3.63 14.16
N LEU A 53 -0.05 -2.95 13.98
CA LEU A 53 -0.67 -2.10 15.01
C LEU A 53 -0.86 -2.78 16.37
N PRO A 54 -1.31 -4.05 16.47
CA PRO A 54 -1.52 -4.68 17.77
C PRO A 54 -0.22 -4.86 18.58
N ASN A 55 0.94 -4.83 17.91
CA ASN A 55 2.23 -5.16 18.49
C ASN A 55 3.14 -3.94 18.72
N VAL A 56 2.81 -2.78 18.14
CA VAL A 56 3.67 -1.58 18.14
C VAL A 56 4.08 -1.14 19.56
N SER A 57 3.14 -1.11 20.51
CA SER A 57 3.44 -0.67 21.88
C SER A 57 4.48 -1.55 22.57
N GLU A 58 4.41 -2.87 22.38
CA GLU A 58 5.41 -3.80 22.94
C GLU A 58 6.77 -3.60 22.27
N TRP A 59 6.79 -3.46 20.94
CA TRP A 59 8.02 -3.28 20.18
C TRP A 59 8.74 -1.98 20.54
N GLU A 60 7.97 -0.92 20.79
CA GLU A 60 8.48 0.38 21.23
C GLU A 60 9.13 0.28 22.60
N VAL A 61 8.43 -0.30 23.60
CA VAL A 61 8.97 -0.51 24.95
C VAL A 61 10.26 -1.33 24.92
N ASN A 62 10.28 -2.39 24.12
CA ASN A 62 11.43 -3.28 23.98
C ASN A 62 12.52 -2.74 23.03
N LYS A 63 12.25 -1.63 22.33
CA LYS A 63 13.09 -1.04 21.27
C LYS A 63 13.53 -2.05 20.21
N LYS A 64 12.66 -3.01 19.90
CA LYS A 64 12.99 -4.14 19.05
C LYS A 64 11.76 -4.65 18.31
N ILE A 65 11.88 -4.70 16.99
CA ILE A 65 10.93 -5.38 16.12
C ILE A 65 11.35 -6.86 16.02
N PRO A 66 10.43 -7.81 16.24
CA PRO A 66 10.69 -9.23 16.03
C PRO A 66 11.15 -9.52 14.60
N LYS A 67 12.15 -10.39 14.44
CA LYS A 67 12.71 -10.69 13.10
C LYS A 67 11.68 -11.33 12.16
N ASP A 68 10.74 -12.10 12.70
CA ASP A 68 9.67 -12.74 11.93
C ASP A 68 8.68 -11.72 11.34
N ALA A 69 8.56 -10.53 11.92
CA ALA A 69 7.71 -9.47 11.36
C ALA A 69 8.18 -9.05 9.95
N TYR A 70 9.48 -9.07 9.68
CA TYR A 70 10.02 -8.80 8.34
C TYR A 70 9.68 -9.93 7.35
N MET A 71 9.73 -11.19 7.80
CA MET A 71 9.32 -12.32 6.97
C MET A 71 7.82 -12.29 6.65
N LYS A 72 6.98 -11.93 7.62
CA LYS A 72 5.54 -11.72 7.37
C LYS A 72 5.27 -10.58 6.38
N CYS A 73 6.03 -9.49 6.47
CA CYS A 73 5.94 -8.36 5.53
C CYS A 73 6.37 -8.77 4.12
N TYR A 74 7.41 -9.58 4.02
CA TYR A 74 7.87 -10.19 2.78
C TYR A 74 6.81 -11.10 2.15
N GLU A 75 6.23 -12.01 2.93
CA GLU A 75 5.19 -12.94 2.49
C GLU A 75 3.88 -12.23 2.13
N ALA A 76 3.59 -11.09 2.76
CA ALA A 76 2.47 -10.22 2.39
C ALA A 76 2.70 -9.45 1.07
N GLY A 77 3.93 -9.48 0.54
CA GLY A 77 4.30 -8.82 -0.72
C GLY A 77 4.56 -7.33 -0.60
N LEU A 78 4.76 -6.79 0.61
CA LEU A 78 4.97 -5.34 0.81
C LEU A 78 6.43 -4.92 0.57
N LEU A 79 7.40 -5.73 0.98
CA LEU A 79 8.83 -5.41 0.83
C LEU A 79 9.31 -5.32 -0.64
N PRO A 80 8.84 -6.15 -1.59
CA PRO A 80 9.25 -6.04 -2.99
C PRO A 80 8.84 -4.71 -3.65
N CYS A 81 7.78 -4.08 -3.15
CA CYS A 81 7.27 -2.83 -3.69
C CYS A 81 8.31 -1.69 -3.62
N VAL A 82 9.12 -1.65 -2.55
CA VAL A 82 10.08 -0.57 -2.30
C VAL A 82 11.40 -0.70 -3.08
N VAL A 83 11.51 -1.71 -3.94
CA VAL A 83 12.70 -1.93 -4.79
C VAL A 83 12.49 -1.32 -6.19
N GLY A 84 11.24 -0.97 -6.52
CA GLY A 84 10.85 -0.32 -7.77
C GLY A 84 10.22 -1.26 -8.80
N ALA A 85 9.39 -0.69 -9.66
CA ALA A 85 8.51 -1.40 -10.60
C ALA A 85 9.23 -2.32 -11.60
N THR A 86 10.46 -1.98 -11.99
CA THR A 86 11.22 -2.71 -13.02
C THR A 86 12.30 -3.64 -12.44
N SER A 87 12.33 -3.83 -11.11
CA SER A 87 13.40 -4.57 -10.43
C SER A 87 13.31 -6.10 -10.58
N GLY A 88 12.14 -6.63 -10.91
CA GLY A 88 11.86 -8.07 -10.83
C GLY A 88 11.74 -8.59 -9.39
N ALA A 89 11.66 -7.71 -8.38
CA ALA A 89 11.62 -8.13 -6.98
C ALA A 89 10.43 -9.04 -6.64
N TYR A 90 9.30 -8.88 -7.33
CA TYR A 90 8.14 -9.73 -7.14
C TYR A 90 8.32 -11.17 -7.65
N ASP A 91 9.31 -11.43 -8.52
CA ASP A 91 9.63 -12.80 -8.97
C ASP A 91 10.29 -13.64 -7.86
N LEU A 92 10.76 -12.98 -6.80
CA LEU A 92 11.46 -13.62 -5.69
C LEU A 92 10.52 -14.00 -4.54
N VAL A 93 9.28 -13.50 -4.55
CA VAL A 93 8.35 -13.63 -3.42
C VAL A 93 7.15 -14.52 -3.76
N PRO A 94 6.51 -15.14 -2.76
CA PRO A 94 5.30 -15.92 -2.99
C PRO A 94 4.05 -15.06 -3.27
N ALA A 95 4.10 -13.76 -2.94
CA ALA A 95 2.99 -12.83 -3.12
C ALA A 95 2.91 -12.29 -4.55
N ASN A 96 1.68 -12.18 -5.08
CA ASN A 96 1.46 -11.55 -6.37
C ASN A 96 1.74 -10.04 -6.31
N ALA A 97 2.40 -9.52 -7.33
CA ALA A 97 2.53 -8.08 -7.55
C ALA A 97 1.15 -7.38 -7.61
N PRO A 98 1.10 -6.07 -7.34
CA PRO A 98 -0.05 -5.26 -7.70
C PRO A 98 -0.37 -5.40 -9.20
N GLU A 99 -1.65 -5.37 -9.55
CA GLU A 99 -2.03 -5.31 -10.96
C GLU A 99 -1.56 -3.99 -11.57
N GLU A 100 -1.06 -4.03 -12.82
CA GLU A 100 -0.47 -2.85 -13.48
C GLU A 100 0.60 -2.13 -12.62
N PHE A 101 1.44 -2.90 -11.90
CA PHE A 101 2.44 -2.34 -10.99
C PHE A 101 3.33 -1.30 -11.67
N ASP A 102 3.31 -0.09 -11.13
CA ASP A 102 4.07 1.08 -11.57
C ASP A 102 4.64 1.84 -10.36
N TYR A 103 5.36 2.93 -10.61
CA TYR A 103 6.00 3.72 -9.56
C TYR A 103 5.03 4.49 -8.64
N PHE A 104 3.75 4.59 -8.99
CA PHE A 104 2.74 5.21 -8.12
C PHE A 104 2.14 4.22 -7.11
N HIS A 105 2.54 2.94 -7.18
CA HIS A 105 2.25 1.96 -6.14
C HIS A 105 3.31 1.97 -5.01
N GLU A 106 4.45 2.64 -5.17
CA GLU A 106 5.49 2.74 -4.13
C GLU A 106 5.20 3.83 -3.08
#